data_AF-A0A846E6X6-F1
#
_entry.id   AF-A0A846E6X6-F1
#
_cell.length_a   1.000
_cell.length_b   1.000
_cell.length_c   1.000
_cell.angle_alpha   90.00
_cell.angle_beta   90.00
_cell.angle_gamma   90.00
#
_symmetry.space_group_name_H-M   'P 1'
#
loop_
_entity.id
_entity.type
_entity.pdbx_description
1 polymer ?
#
loop_
_entity_poly.entity_id
_entity_poly.type
_entity_poly.pdbx_seq_one_letter_code
_entity_poly.pdbx_strand_id
1 'polypeptide(L)'
;SVGLILAIGQNITDLAGNSLSNSLPTLNQTYTLDNTPPTAIGLTPAHNAVEVALNPSLVLEFSEAVRKGTGNLLIRKVADNSVIEILDIASPRISISDNTVTINATVELAEDTSYSIEITSGAIQDLAGNSFAGINGATAWNFKTAIIALPPEEDSTPPTPHSDEGSAPVIPPSDEGSASVIPPSEEDSAPPPPPSDEGSAPVIPPSEEDSTPPTPPSEEQTSPTIPPSEEKSKPVIPPSEGGSTDSGLDLTNPDNDEKTTGDSSLPPLTPRAIPTLVSLSNPRIGFTPGNNEVTLNDGGDRVEALQGDDTVNGGSAHDWIHGNQGNDYLFGNGGNDTLFGGKDNDYLDGGAGDDSLLGNRAQDTLLGGTGNDILWGGKGFDLLIGGDGDDTLSGDLGGDTLIGGNGADVFVLRTSTAAVNLETADLIMDFELGIDQIGLTGSINPSNLTLSLMDGNTAISLGQNQILGIVVGITPDRLTGSLVNVNVGLN
;
A
#
# COMPACT_ATOMS: atom_id res chain seq x y z
N SER A 1 13.80 15.33 3.17
CA SER A 1 14.07 14.92 4.56
C SER A 1 12.86 15.23 5.43
N VAL A 2 11.93 14.29 5.53
CA VAL A 2 10.86 14.30 6.52
C VAL A 2 10.98 12.96 7.24
N GLY A 3 11.04 12.99 8.58
CA GLY A 3 11.16 11.78 9.38
C GLY A 3 9.80 11.13 9.53
N LEU A 4 9.73 9.84 9.23
CA LEU A 4 8.62 8.97 9.58
C LEU A 4 8.47 8.99 11.12
N ILE A 5 7.47 9.70 11.64
CA ILE A 5 7.06 9.54 13.03
C ILE A 5 6.13 8.32 13.07
N LEU A 6 6.73 7.13 13.06
CA LEU A 6 6.12 6.05 13.82
C LEU A 6 6.06 6.54 15.26
N ALA A 7 4.86 6.63 15.82
CA ALA A 7 4.66 6.82 17.25
C ALA A 7 5.00 5.51 17.99
N ILE A 8 6.26 5.04 17.88
CA ILE A 8 6.78 3.91 18.67
C ILE A 8 6.86 4.33 20.12
N GLY A 9 5.73 4.10 20.80
CA GLY A 9 5.41 4.63 22.10
C GLY A 9 5.02 3.58 23.12
N GLN A 10 5.32 2.28 22.92
CA GLN A 10 5.50 1.24 23.96
C GLN A 10 6.30 0.03 23.41
N ASN A 11 6.80 -0.83 24.30
CA ASN A 11 7.66 -1.98 23.96
C ASN A 11 6.84 -3.21 23.56
N ILE A 12 6.92 -3.64 22.29
CA ILE A 12 6.48 -5.00 21.92
C ILE A 12 7.39 -6.01 22.63
N THR A 13 6.78 -6.94 23.36
CA THR A 13 7.47 -7.90 24.21
C THR A 13 6.98 -9.29 23.84
N ASP A 14 7.90 -10.24 23.64
CA ASP A 14 7.53 -11.62 23.28
C ASP A 14 6.89 -12.38 24.47
N LEU A 15 6.32 -13.54 24.18
CA LEU A 15 5.68 -14.44 25.16
C LEU A 15 6.66 -15.00 26.23
N ALA A 16 7.94 -14.66 26.17
CA ALA A 16 8.97 -14.99 27.16
C ALA A 16 9.44 -13.77 27.97
N GLY A 17 8.87 -12.57 27.74
CA GLY A 17 9.20 -11.34 28.45
C GLY A 17 10.39 -10.57 27.86
N ASN A 18 10.85 -10.91 26.66
CA ASN A 18 11.92 -10.18 25.98
C ASN A 18 11.31 -9.02 25.17
N SER A 19 11.63 -7.78 25.55
CA SER A 19 11.30 -6.63 24.70
C SER A 19 12.12 -6.68 23.40
N LEU A 20 11.46 -6.44 22.27
CA LEU A 20 12.11 -6.30 20.96
C LEU A 20 13.04 -5.07 20.97
N SER A 21 14.32 -5.31 21.28
CA SER A 21 15.34 -4.26 21.27
C SER A 21 15.64 -3.83 19.82
N ASN A 22 14.92 -2.79 19.37
CA ASN A 22 15.21 -1.94 18.21
C ASN A 22 15.84 -2.67 17.00
N SER A 23 15.20 -3.75 16.55
CA SER A 23 15.56 -4.46 15.31
C SER A 23 14.43 -5.34 14.76
N LEU A 24 13.19 -4.83 14.81
CA LEU A 24 12.34 -5.01 13.63
C LEU A 24 13.17 -4.55 12.41
N PRO A 25 13.21 -5.29 11.29
CA PRO A 25 13.73 -4.75 10.06
C PRO A 25 12.87 -3.52 9.77
N THR A 26 13.42 -2.33 9.98
CA THR A 26 12.68 -1.11 9.67
C THR A 26 12.26 -1.24 8.22
N LEU A 27 10.96 -1.15 7.95
CA LEU A 27 10.47 -0.82 6.63
C LEU A 27 10.76 0.66 6.36
N ASN A 28 12.06 1.01 6.46
CA ASN A 28 12.68 2.22 5.95
C ASN A 28 12.71 2.14 4.42
N GLN A 29 11.58 1.82 3.80
CA GLN A 29 11.29 2.35 2.48
C GLN A 29 11.08 3.84 2.69
N THR A 30 12.22 4.54 2.75
CA THR A 30 12.24 5.99 2.74
C THR A 30 11.75 6.37 1.36
N TYR A 31 10.45 6.61 1.22
CA TYR A 31 9.88 7.30 0.08
C TYR A 31 10.48 8.71 0.09
N THR A 32 11.68 8.81 -0.50
CA THR A 32 12.25 10.10 -0.84
C THR A 32 11.30 10.71 -1.83
N LEU A 33 10.54 11.73 -1.39
CA LEU A 33 9.68 12.53 -2.25
C LEU A 33 10.47 12.89 -3.52
N ASP A 34 10.11 12.23 -4.62
CA ASP A 34 10.82 12.46 -5.86
C ASP A 34 10.32 13.78 -6.41
N ASN A 35 11.22 14.77 -6.40
CA ASN A 35 11.04 16.06 -7.05
C ASN A 35 11.97 16.19 -8.27
N THR A 36 12.55 15.08 -8.72
CA THR A 36 13.49 15.01 -9.84
C THR A 36 12.66 14.77 -11.10
N PRO A 37 12.60 15.70 -12.06
CA PRO A 37 11.94 15.42 -13.33
C PRO A 37 12.65 14.30 -14.09
N PRO A 38 11.91 13.37 -14.72
CA PRO A 38 12.53 12.30 -15.50
C PRO A 38 13.34 12.90 -16.64
N THR A 39 14.52 12.35 -16.87
CA THR A 39 15.45 12.82 -17.90
C THR A 39 15.59 11.78 -19.01
N ALA A 40 15.60 12.21 -20.27
CA ALA A 40 15.85 11.31 -21.39
C ALA A 40 17.34 10.93 -21.43
N ILE A 41 17.64 9.65 -21.19
CA ILE A 41 19.00 9.09 -21.18
C ILE A 41 19.35 8.38 -22.49
N GLY A 42 18.35 7.93 -23.24
CA GLY A 42 18.49 7.28 -24.55
C GLY A 42 17.48 7.82 -25.56
N LEU A 43 17.91 7.92 -26.82
CA LEU A 43 17.10 8.35 -27.96
C LEU A 43 17.38 7.44 -29.17
N THR A 44 16.34 6.88 -29.77
CA THR A 44 16.41 6.10 -31.02
C THR A 44 15.42 6.68 -32.04
N PRO A 45 15.84 7.10 -33.24
CA PRO A 45 17.23 7.28 -33.68
C PRO A 45 18.01 8.22 -32.79
N ALA A 46 19.33 8.01 -32.68
CA ALA A 46 20.21 8.87 -31.91
C ALA A 46 20.16 10.33 -32.42
N HIS A 47 20.42 11.28 -31.52
CA HIS A 47 20.53 12.70 -31.90
C HIS A 47 21.63 12.90 -32.97
N ASN A 48 21.29 13.59 -34.06
CA ASN A 48 22.08 13.74 -35.29
C ASN A 48 22.35 12.43 -36.06
N ALA A 49 21.57 11.36 -35.86
CA ALA A 49 21.67 10.16 -36.68
C ALA A 49 21.44 10.49 -38.16
N VAL A 50 22.19 9.80 -39.03
CA VAL A 50 22.05 9.84 -40.49
C VAL A 50 21.65 8.46 -41.01
N GLU A 51 21.21 8.38 -42.26
CA GLU A 51 20.80 7.12 -42.89
C GLU A 51 19.64 6.40 -42.17
N VAL A 52 18.80 7.16 -41.47
CA VAL A 52 17.62 6.63 -40.78
C VAL A 52 16.58 6.13 -41.81
N ALA A 53 15.92 5.02 -41.51
CA ALA A 53 14.82 4.49 -42.32
C ALA A 53 13.68 5.53 -42.49
N LEU A 54 12.85 5.39 -43.53
CA LEU A 54 11.75 6.33 -43.77
C LEU A 54 10.57 6.16 -42.80
N ASN A 55 10.53 5.05 -42.06
CA ASN A 55 9.51 4.71 -41.06
C ASN A 55 10.16 4.33 -39.70
N PRO A 56 10.95 5.20 -39.06
CA PRO A 56 11.69 4.83 -37.86
C PRO A 56 10.75 4.68 -36.66
N SER A 57 10.92 3.62 -35.88
CA SER A 57 10.40 3.58 -34.52
C SER A 57 11.14 4.63 -33.68
N LEU A 58 10.41 5.59 -33.13
CA LEU A 58 10.98 6.63 -32.29
C LEU A 58 10.87 6.18 -30.83
N VAL A 59 12.00 6.00 -30.16
CA VAL A 59 12.06 5.50 -28.77
C VAL A 59 12.84 6.47 -27.89
N LEU A 60 12.33 6.72 -26.68
CA LEU A 60 13.03 7.41 -25.61
C LEU A 60 13.17 6.48 -24.42
N GLU A 61 14.35 6.44 -23.83
CA GLU A 61 14.61 5.79 -22.53
C GLU A 61 14.82 6.88 -21.48
N PHE A 62 14.18 6.74 -20.32
CA PHE A 62 14.24 7.70 -19.23
C PHE A 62 15.07 7.19 -18.04
N SER A 63 15.51 8.13 -17.19
CA SER A 63 16.23 7.86 -15.93
C SER A 63 15.47 6.97 -14.93
N GLU A 64 14.16 6.81 -15.13
CA GLU A 64 13.20 6.19 -14.21
C GLU A 64 11.90 5.82 -14.95
N ALA A 65 10.99 5.13 -14.25
CA ALA A 65 9.67 4.78 -14.76
C ALA A 65 8.83 6.04 -15.08
N VAL A 66 8.15 6.03 -16.23
CA VAL A 66 7.36 7.18 -16.71
C VAL A 66 5.92 6.81 -17.04
N ARG A 67 5.06 7.84 -17.13
CA ARG A 67 3.67 7.75 -17.58
C ARG A 67 3.31 8.88 -18.53
N LYS A 68 2.13 8.75 -19.15
CA LYS A 68 1.54 9.79 -20.01
C LYS A 68 1.11 10.97 -19.14
N GLY A 69 1.57 12.17 -19.50
CA GLY A 69 1.10 13.43 -18.93
C GLY A 69 0.08 14.10 -19.85
N THR A 70 0.23 15.41 -20.08
CA THR A 70 -0.66 16.19 -20.97
C THR A 70 0.14 16.95 -22.03
N GLY A 71 -0.30 16.88 -23.29
CA GLY A 71 0.30 17.63 -24.39
C GLY A 71 0.51 16.81 -25.65
N ASN A 72 1.32 17.37 -26.56
CA ASN A 72 1.54 16.82 -27.89
C ASN A 72 3.02 16.53 -28.15
N LEU A 73 3.24 15.58 -29.05
CA LEU A 73 4.51 15.31 -29.72
C LEU A 73 4.35 15.71 -31.18
N LEU A 74 5.38 16.36 -31.75
CA LEU A 74 5.36 16.85 -33.13
C LEU A 74 6.58 16.33 -33.87
N ILE A 75 6.35 15.87 -35.10
CA ILE A 75 7.42 15.62 -36.08
C ILE A 75 7.49 16.83 -36.99
N ARG A 76 8.64 17.51 -37.06
CA ARG A 76 8.87 18.65 -37.94
C ARG A 76 9.96 18.37 -38.96
N LYS A 77 9.84 18.99 -40.13
CA LYS A 77 10.92 19.07 -41.11
C LYS A 77 11.83 20.27 -40.78
N VAL A 78 13.13 20.01 -40.62
CA VAL A 78 14.11 21.02 -40.15
C VAL A 78 14.30 22.16 -41.16
N ALA A 79 14.18 21.88 -42.46
CA ALA A 79 14.49 22.84 -43.53
C ALA A 79 13.51 24.02 -43.62
N ASP A 80 12.23 23.82 -43.28
CA ASP A 80 11.15 24.81 -43.43
C ASP A 80 10.27 24.94 -42.17
N ASN A 81 10.60 24.22 -41.10
CA ASN A 81 9.87 24.13 -39.83
C ASN A 81 8.41 23.63 -39.96
N SER A 82 8.05 23.03 -41.11
CA SER A 82 6.72 22.47 -41.33
C SER A 82 6.45 21.29 -40.40
N VAL A 83 5.23 21.24 -39.85
CA VAL A 83 4.76 20.11 -39.04
C VAL A 83 4.28 19.02 -39.98
N ILE A 84 4.82 17.82 -39.81
CA ILE A 84 4.54 16.63 -40.61
C ILE A 84 3.48 15.78 -39.93
N GLU A 85 3.61 15.61 -38.61
CA GLU A 85 2.66 14.85 -37.80
C GLU A 85 2.53 15.51 -36.41
N ILE A 86 1.33 15.49 -35.85
CA ILE A 86 1.03 15.84 -34.46
C ILE A 86 0.40 14.61 -33.82
N LEU A 87 0.97 14.16 -32.71
CA LEU A 87 0.47 13.06 -31.89
C LEU A 87 0.13 13.60 -30.51
N ASP A 88 -1.15 13.53 -30.14
CA ASP A 88 -1.57 13.66 -28.74
C ASP A 88 -0.92 12.52 -27.93
N ILE A 89 -0.42 12.81 -26.72
CA ILE A 89 0.16 11.79 -25.83
C ILE A 89 -0.82 10.64 -25.55
N ALA A 90 -2.12 10.92 -25.48
CA ALA A 90 -3.17 9.92 -25.27
C ALA A 90 -3.32 8.93 -26.44
N SER A 91 -2.73 9.23 -27.61
CA SER A 91 -2.76 8.36 -28.80
C SER A 91 -2.32 6.92 -28.48
N PRO A 92 -3.04 5.88 -28.96
CA PRO A 92 -2.64 4.48 -28.80
C PRO A 92 -1.37 4.12 -29.60
N ARG A 93 -0.90 5.03 -30.47
CA ARG A 93 0.38 4.90 -31.20
C ARG A 93 1.61 5.21 -30.33
N ILE A 94 1.37 5.73 -29.12
CA ILE A 94 2.39 5.96 -28.10
C ILE A 94 2.16 4.95 -26.98
N SER A 95 3.10 4.02 -26.82
CA SER A 95 3.12 3.05 -25.73
C SER A 95 4.23 3.41 -24.75
N ILE A 96 3.97 3.18 -23.46
CA ILE A 96 4.95 3.31 -22.40
C ILE A 96 5.06 1.94 -21.72
N SER A 97 6.29 1.51 -21.48
CA SER A 97 6.61 0.30 -20.74
C SER A 97 7.74 0.65 -19.78
N ASP A 98 7.42 0.74 -18.49
CA ASP A 98 8.35 1.16 -17.44
C ASP A 98 9.02 2.52 -17.77
N ASN A 99 10.35 2.56 -17.97
CA ASN A 99 11.10 3.77 -18.30
C ASN A 99 11.15 4.09 -19.82
N THR A 100 10.50 3.29 -20.67
CA THR A 100 10.67 3.35 -22.13
C THR A 100 9.40 3.82 -22.83
N VAL A 101 9.51 4.89 -23.62
CA VAL A 101 8.42 5.47 -24.42
C VAL A 101 8.66 5.17 -25.90
N THR A 102 7.74 4.44 -26.54
CA THR A 102 7.78 4.13 -27.98
C THR A 102 6.69 4.88 -28.72
N ILE A 103 7.06 5.58 -29.79
CA ILE A 103 6.19 6.40 -30.62
C ILE A 103 6.23 5.86 -32.05
N ASN A 104 5.08 5.43 -32.55
CA ASN A 104 4.92 4.93 -33.92
C ASN A 104 4.35 6.02 -34.82
N ALA A 105 5.20 6.63 -35.65
CA ALA A 105 4.79 7.61 -36.66
C ALA A 105 3.90 6.96 -37.73
N THR A 106 3.01 7.74 -38.35
CA THR A 106 2.12 7.24 -39.42
C THR A 106 2.39 7.83 -40.80
N VAL A 107 3.25 8.84 -40.88
CA VAL A 107 3.71 9.38 -42.17
C VAL A 107 5.06 8.77 -42.52
N GLU A 108 5.15 8.13 -43.69
CA GLU A 108 6.44 7.76 -44.28
C GLU A 108 7.23 9.04 -44.60
N LEU A 109 8.40 9.17 -44.00
CA LEU A 109 9.24 10.35 -44.10
C LEU A 109 9.91 10.39 -45.48
N ALA A 110 10.14 11.59 -46.02
CA ALA A 110 10.84 11.75 -47.29
C ALA A 110 12.32 11.37 -47.14
N GLU A 111 12.92 10.85 -48.20
CA GLU A 111 14.36 10.57 -48.27
C GLU A 111 15.23 11.84 -48.19
N ASP A 112 16.50 11.66 -47.85
CA ASP A 112 17.53 12.71 -47.67
C ASP A 112 17.10 13.93 -46.83
N THR A 113 16.12 13.78 -45.95
CA THR A 113 15.45 14.90 -45.28
C THR A 113 15.73 14.88 -43.78
N SER A 114 16.10 16.05 -43.24
CA SER A 114 16.28 16.25 -41.80
C SER A 114 14.95 16.53 -41.11
N TYR A 115 14.67 15.76 -40.06
CA TYR A 115 13.49 15.88 -39.21
C TYR A 115 13.90 16.10 -37.75
N SER A 116 13.06 16.81 -37.00
CA SER A 116 13.21 17.01 -35.56
C SER A 116 11.95 16.65 -34.81
N ILE A 117 12.12 16.08 -33.62
CA ILE A 117 11.02 15.71 -32.73
C ILE A 117 10.89 16.78 -31.64
N GLU A 118 9.68 17.30 -31.46
CA GLU A 118 9.33 18.16 -30.33
C GLU A 118 8.38 17.39 -29.40
N ILE A 119 8.61 17.51 -28.10
CA ILE A 119 7.76 16.95 -27.04
C ILE A 119 7.41 18.09 -26.10
N THR A 120 6.11 18.36 -25.93
CA THR A 120 5.63 19.42 -25.04
C THR A 120 6.07 19.13 -23.59
N SER A 121 6.52 20.15 -22.85
CA SER A 121 6.79 20.00 -21.41
C SER A 121 5.55 19.47 -20.69
N GLY A 122 5.73 18.47 -19.81
CA GLY A 122 4.63 17.81 -19.13
C GLY A 122 3.82 16.81 -19.95
N ALA A 123 4.15 16.58 -21.24
CA ALA A 123 3.56 15.48 -22.02
C ALA A 123 3.99 14.10 -21.50
N ILE A 124 5.16 14.01 -20.87
CA ILE A 124 5.65 12.82 -20.16
C ILE A 124 5.92 13.25 -18.72
N GLN A 125 5.57 12.38 -17.77
CA GLN A 125 5.83 12.56 -16.34
C GLN A 125 6.44 11.28 -15.78
N ASP A 126 7.13 11.36 -14.64
CA ASP A 126 7.41 10.18 -13.83
C ASP A 126 6.14 9.69 -13.11
N LEU A 127 6.26 8.64 -12.30
CA LEU A 127 5.15 8.15 -11.48
C LEU A 127 4.79 9.08 -10.31
N ALA A 128 5.74 9.86 -9.79
CA ALA A 128 5.51 10.87 -8.75
C ALA A 128 4.70 12.09 -9.25
N GLY A 129 4.76 12.38 -10.56
CA GLY A 129 4.13 13.49 -11.25
C GLY A 129 5.06 14.61 -11.69
N ASN A 130 6.39 14.50 -11.56
CA ASN A 130 7.27 15.55 -12.08
C ASN A 130 7.25 15.52 -13.61
N SER A 131 7.10 16.70 -14.20
CA SER A 131 6.98 16.84 -15.64
C SER A 131 8.34 16.82 -16.32
N PHE A 132 8.53 15.90 -17.28
CA PHE A 132 9.65 15.99 -18.21
C PHE A 132 9.66 17.38 -18.84
N ALA A 133 10.82 18.04 -18.85
CA ALA A 133 11.00 19.39 -19.37
C ALA A 133 10.61 19.52 -20.86
N GLY A 134 10.49 18.40 -21.57
CA GLY A 134 10.16 18.32 -22.98
C GLY A 134 11.39 18.42 -23.88
N ILE A 135 11.15 18.29 -25.17
CA ILE A 135 12.16 18.44 -26.23
C ILE A 135 11.66 19.57 -27.12
N ASN A 136 12.43 20.64 -27.30
CA ASN A 136 12.00 21.83 -28.01
C ASN A 136 13.10 22.34 -28.96
N GLY A 137 12.71 22.68 -30.17
CA GLY A 137 13.59 23.21 -31.20
C GLY A 137 14.32 22.15 -32.02
N ALA A 138 14.62 22.51 -33.28
CA ALA A 138 15.17 21.63 -34.30
C ALA A 138 16.55 21.01 -33.98
N THR A 139 17.22 21.46 -32.92
CA THR A 139 18.55 20.99 -32.50
C THR A 139 18.53 20.18 -31.20
N ALA A 140 17.37 19.86 -30.63
CA ALA A 140 17.31 19.06 -29.40
C ALA A 140 17.29 17.54 -29.70
N TRP A 141 16.34 17.08 -30.51
CA TRP A 141 16.34 15.74 -31.09
C TRP A 141 16.03 15.83 -32.58
N ASN A 142 17.01 15.47 -33.41
CA ASN A 142 16.88 15.48 -34.86
C ASN A 142 17.66 14.31 -35.48
N PHE A 143 17.29 13.94 -36.69
CA PHE A 143 17.96 12.95 -37.51
C PHE A 143 17.75 13.24 -39.00
N LYS A 144 18.53 12.60 -39.87
CA LYS A 144 18.39 12.65 -41.33
C LYS A 144 18.04 11.27 -41.88
N THR A 145 17.00 11.20 -42.70
CA THR A 145 16.62 9.97 -43.40
C THR A 145 17.65 9.58 -44.47
N ALA A 146 17.71 8.29 -44.79
CA ALA A 146 18.53 7.74 -45.86
C ALA A 146 18.11 8.27 -47.24
N ILE A 147 19.03 8.17 -48.20
CA ILE A 147 18.74 8.24 -49.64
C ILE A 147 18.38 6.82 -50.08
N ILE A 148 17.27 6.63 -50.81
CA ILE A 148 17.02 5.36 -51.46
C ILE A 148 17.92 5.29 -52.70
N ALA A 149 19.01 4.52 -52.59
CA ALA A 149 19.81 4.17 -53.74
C ALA A 149 18.92 3.44 -54.75
N LEU A 150 18.71 4.02 -55.94
CA LEU A 150 18.13 3.31 -57.07
C LEU A 150 18.94 2.02 -57.27
N PRO A 151 18.30 0.84 -57.42
CA PRO A 151 19.02 -0.36 -57.76
C PRO A 151 19.80 -0.11 -59.06
N PRO A 152 21.05 -0.60 -59.18
CA PRO A 152 21.79 -0.47 -60.43
C PRO A 152 20.94 -1.11 -61.53
N GLU A 153 20.66 -0.35 -62.60
CA GLU A 153 19.89 -0.88 -63.72
C GLU A 153 20.57 -2.16 -64.21
N GLU A 154 19.83 -3.28 -64.23
CA GLU A 154 20.38 -4.53 -64.77
C GLU A 154 20.76 -4.29 -66.23
N ASP A 155 22.06 -4.40 -66.51
CA ASP A 155 22.59 -4.24 -67.86
C ASP A 155 21.97 -5.32 -68.76
N SER A 156 21.01 -4.89 -69.58
CA SER A 156 20.22 -5.75 -70.45
C SER A 156 20.99 -6.16 -71.71
N THR A 157 22.28 -6.48 -71.56
CA THR A 157 23.10 -7.08 -72.61
C THR A 157 22.71 -8.55 -72.81
N PRO A 158 22.22 -8.95 -73.99
CA PRO A 158 21.78 -10.32 -74.23
C PRO A 158 22.98 -11.28 -74.33
N PRO A 159 22.85 -12.53 -73.86
CA PRO A 159 23.99 -13.45 -73.77
C PRO A 159 24.51 -13.87 -75.15
N THR A 160 25.81 -13.70 -75.36
CA THR A 160 26.54 -14.32 -76.47
C THR A 160 26.71 -15.84 -76.20
N PRO A 161 26.63 -16.69 -77.24
CA PRO A 161 26.55 -18.13 -77.05
C PRO A 161 27.91 -18.80 -76.74
N HIS A 162 27.80 -19.97 -76.10
CA HIS A 162 28.88 -20.87 -75.67
C HIS A 162 30.00 -21.13 -76.68
N SER A 163 31.20 -21.37 -76.14
CA SER A 163 32.15 -22.37 -76.64
C SER A 163 32.71 -23.17 -75.46
N ASP A 164 32.49 -24.48 -75.46
CA ASP A 164 33.14 -25.45 -74.56
C ASP A 164 34.67 -25.42 -74.69
N GLU A 165 35.38 -25.74 -73.60
CA GLU A 165 36.16 -26.99 -73.47
C GLU A 165 36.61 -27.19 -72.01
N GLY A 166 36.64 -28.45 -71.52
CA GLY A 166 37.66 -28.84 -70.52
C GLY A 166 37.24 -29.35 -69.12
N SER A 167 36.54 -30.50 -69.07
CA SER A 167 36.73 -31.56 -68.04
C SER A 167 36.24 -31.38 -66.58
N ALA A 168 35.61 -32.46 -66.09
CA ALA A 168 35.27 -32.78 -64.69
C ALA A 168 35.52 -34.30 -64.48
N PRO A 169 35.15 -34.99 -63.35
CA PRO A 169 34.55 -34.53 -62.08
C PRO A 169 35.14 -35.22 -60.79
N VAL A 170 34.42 -35.13 -59.64
CA VAL A 170 34.43 -36.04 -58.43
C VAL A 170 35.58 -35.83 -57.41
N ILE A 171 35.45 -35.79 -56.06
CA ILE A 171 34.44 -35.56 -54.96
C ILE A 171 35.21 -35.82 -53.61
N PRO A 172 34.75 -35.37 -52.42
CA PRO A 172 35.50 -35.42 -51.12
C PRO A 172 35.10 -36.66 -50.25
N PRO A 173 35.22 -36.78 -48.88
CA PRO A 173 35.59 -35.82 -47.81
C PRO A 173 36.40 -36.41 -46.60
N SER A 174 36.18 -35.81 -45.41
CA SER A 174 36.43 -36.23 -44.01
C SER A 174 37.85 -36.24 -43.44
N ASP A 175 38.05 -35.48 -42.34
CA ASP A 175 38.47 -36.09 -41.07
C ASP A 175 38.02 -35.24 -39.85
N GLU A 176 37.46 -35.89 -38.82
CA GLU A 176 37.27 -35.31 -37.48
C GLU A 176 38.18 -36.05 -36.50
N GLY A 177 38.92 -35.33 -35.66
CA GLY A 177 39.73 -35.97 -34.65
C GLY A 177 40.37 -35.01 -33.67
N SER A 178 39.80 -34.88 -32.47
CA SER A 178 40.45 -34.23 -31.33
C SER A 178 39.87 -34.73 -30.02
N ALA A 179 40.70 -35.40 -29.23
CA ALA A 179 40.36 -35.83 -27.88
C ALA A 179 41.56 -35.69 -26.94
N SER A 180 41.30 -35.09 -25.78
CA SER A 180 42.07 -35.17 -24.53
C SER A 180 43.44 -34.46 -24.45
N VAL A 181 43.62 -33.61 -23.43
CA VAL A 181 44.64 -33.70 -22.33
C VAL A 181 44.42 -32.58 -21.28
N ILE A 182 44.68 -32.90 -20.00
CA ILE A 182 44.48 -32.16 -18.73
C ILE A 182 45.59 -32.67 -17.75
N PRO A 183 46.13 -31.98 -16.70
CA PRO A 183 45.84 -30.68 -16.02
C PRO A 183 47.10 -29.72 -16.09
N PRO A 184 47.48 -28.78 -15.16
CA PRO A 184 46.90 -28.29 -13.89
C PRO A 184 46.88 -26.75 -13.63
N SER A 185 46.55 -26.40 -12.38
CA SER A 185 46.11 -25.14 -11.76
C SER A 185 47.10 -24.47 -10.78
N GLU A 186 46.97 -23.15 -10.54
CA GLU A 186 47.40 -22.37 -9.35
C GLU A 186 46.34 -21.25 -9.12
N GLU A 187 45.74 -21.07 -7.93
CA GLU A 187 46.05 -20.10 -6.83
C GLU A 187 45.93 -18.59 -7.19
N ASP A 188 45.52 -17.64 -6.32
CA ASP A 188 44.80 -17.57 -5.02
C ASP A 188 44.47 -16.05 -4.74
N SER A 189 43.76 -15.74 -3.64
CA SER A 189 43.74 -14.47 -2.85
C SER A 189 42.45 -13.62 -2.85
N ALA A 190 41.97 -13.36 -1.63
CA ALA A 190 40.82 -12.50 -1.28
C ALA A 190 41.27 -11.14 -0.64
N PRO A 191 40.37 -10.13 -0.54
CA PRO A 191 40.71 -8.80 0.01
C PRO A 191 40.54 -8.67 1.56
N PRO A 192 41.09 -7.60 2.20
CA PRO A 192 41.31 -7.52 3.66
C PRO A 192 40.24 -6.73 4.47
N PRO A 193 40.25 -6.82 5.82
CA PRO A 193 39.33 -6.12 6.74
C PRO A 193 39.82 -4.73 7.23
N PRO A 194 38.96 -3.90 7.86
CA PRO A 194 39.28 -2.55 8.35
C PRO A 194 39.90 -2.51 9.77
N PRO A 195 40.54 -1.39 10.17
CA PRO A 195 41.28 -1.28 11.43
C PRO A 195 40.48 -0.74 12.64
N SER A 196 40.93 -1.12 13.83
CA SER A 196 40.56 -0.60 15.15
C SER A 196 41.53 0.50 15.63
N ASP A 197 41.11 1.39 16.52
CA ASP A 197 42.01 2.25 17.30
C ASP A 197 41.47 2.53 18.73
N GLU A 198 42.36 2.58 19.73
CA GLU A 198 42.05 2.78 21.16
C GLU A 198 42.60 4.11 21.71
N GLY A 199 42.01 4.67 22.79
CA GLY A 199 42.40 6.03 23.23
C GLY A 199 42.06 6.52 24.65
N SER A 200 42.14 5.69 25.70
CA SER A 200 42.43 6.06 27.13
C SER A 200 41.52 7.03 27.94
N ALA A 201 41.28 6.69 29.22
CA ALA A 201 40.53 7.47 30.24
C ALA A 201 41.43 8.40 31.11
N PRO A 202 40.88 9.21 32.07
CA PRO A 202 40.72 8.72 33.47
C PRO A 202 39.66 9.37 34.43
N VAL A 203 38.98 8.53 35.24
CA VAL A 203 38.84 8.55 36.74
C VAL A 203 38.26 9.78 37.53
N ILE A 204 37.00 9.64 38.04
CA ILE A 204 36.45 9.85 39.45
C ILE A 204 36.54 11.26 40.11
N PRO A 205 35.53 11.81 40.89
CA PRO A 205 34.67 11.14 41.91
C PRO A 205 33.15 11.47 41.93
N PRO A 206 32.35 10.80 42.82
CA PRO A 206 30.90 11.02 43.00
C PRO A 206 30.54 12.02 44.12
N SER A 207 29.28 12.47 44.14
CA SER A 207 28.64 13.20 45.27
C SER A 207 27.15 12.91 45.35
N GLU A 208 26.57 13.03 46.56
CA GLU A 208 25.27 12.50 46.99
C GLU A 208 24.12 13.54 46.98
N GLU A 209 22.96 13.12 47.53
CA GLU A 209 21.78 13.91 47.98
C GLU A 209 20.81 14.38 46.87
N ASP A 210 19.54 13.91 46.86
CA ASP A 210 18.42 14.27 47.76
C ASP A 210 18.02 15.75 47.58
N SER A 211 16.85 16.12 47.06
CA SER A 211 15.56 15.86 47.72
C SER A 211 14.36 16.38 46.90
N THR A 212 13.24 15.65 46.95
CA THR A 212 11.88 16.23 46.81
C THR A 212 11.54 17.02 48.09
N PRO A 213 10.70 18.07 48.06
CA PRO A 213 9.37 17.93 48.70
C PRO A 213 8.29 18.83 48.00
N PRO A 214 7.11 19.18 48.59
CA PRO A 214 5.87 18.57 48.14
C PRO A 214 4.73 19.56 47.76
N THR A 215 3.67 19.03 47.15
CA THR A 215 2.38 19.73 47.01
C THR A 215 1.58 19.66 48.32
N PRO A 216 1.03 20.77 48.85
CA PRO A 216 0.03 20.73 49.93
C PRO A 216 -1.39 20.52 49.37
N PRO A 217 -2.30 19.86 50.11
CA PRO A 217 -3.62 19.45 49.59
C PRO A 217 -4.78 20.38 50.02
N SER A 218 -5.98 19.99 49.57
CA SER A 218 -7.32 20.33 50.08
C SER A 218 -7.81 21.77 49.95
N GLU A 219 -9.00 21.91 49.34
CA GLU A 219 -10.17 22.32 50.12
C GLU A 219 -11.45 21.69 49.55
N GLU A 220 -12.31 21.18 50.44
CA GLU A 220 -13.65 20.73 50.10
C GLU A 220 -14.54 21.93 49.74
N GLN A 221 -15.51 21.77 48.84
CA GLN A 221 -16.78 22.46 49.07
C GLN A 221 -17.99 21.66 48.60
N THR A 222 -18.91 21.50 49.54
CA THR A 222 -20.07 20.60 49.49
C THR A 222 -21.24 21.21 48.73
N SER A 223 -21.93 20.37 47.96
CA SER A 223 -23.24 20.71 47.37
C SER A 223 -24.33 20.85 48.44
N PRO A 224 -25.28 21.79 48.30
CA PRO A 224 -26.54 21.78 49.04
C PRO A 224 -27.69 21.20 48.20
N THR A 225 -28.31 20.12 48.69
CA THR A 225 -29.51 19.49 48.12
C THR A 225 -30.78 19.91 48.87
N ILE A 226 -31.80 20.46 48.20
CA ILE A 226 -33.21 20.48 48.66
C ILE A 226 -34.15 20.56 47.40
N PRO A 227 -35.46 20.23 47.47
CA PRO A 227 -36.04 18.88 47.35
C PRO A 227 -37.02 18.71 46.15
N PRO A 228 -37.53 17.49 45.86
CA PRO A 228 -38.55 17.26 44.83
C PRO A 228 -40.00 17.45 45.34
N SER A 229 -40.95 17.61 44.41
CA SER A 229 -42.40 17.63 44.67
C SER A 229 -43.16 16.63 43.77
N GLU A 230 -44.23 16.08 44.34
CA GLU A 230 -45.15 15.03 43.86
C GLU A 230 -45.87 15.37 42.51
N GLU A 231 -46.53 14.47 41.76
CA GLU A 231 -47.53 13.46 42.15
C GLU A 231 -47.68 12.22 41.22
N LYS A 232 -47.97 11.06 41.85
CA LYS A 232 -49.05 10.06 41.59
C LYS A 232 -49.42 9.75 40.11
N SER A 233 -49.55 8.49 39.67
CA SER A 233 -50.36 7.43 40.31
C SER A 233 -50.05 6.01 39.77
N LYS A 234 -50.14 4.98 40.62
CA LYS A 234 -50.29 3.55 40.23
C LYS A 234 -51.73 3.05 40.52
N PRO A 235 -52.15 1.96 39.88
CA PRO A 235 -52.77 0.84 40.61
C PRO A 235 -52.07 -0.51 40.35
N VAL A 236 -52.56 -1.58 40.97
CA VAL A 236 -51.76 -2.75 41.43
C VAL A 236 -52.54 -4.08 41.31
N ILE A 237 -51.98 -5.09 40.62
CA ILE A 237 -51.95 -6.59 40.89
C ILE A 237 -53.33 -7.34 40.93
N PRO A 238 -53.54 -8.57 40.35
CA PRO A 238 -52.77 -9.82 40.59
C PRO A 238 -52.45 -10.73 39.35
N PRO A 239 -51.71 -11.86 39.52
CA PRO A 239 -51.00 -12.56 38.43
C PRO A 239 -51.60 -13.92 38.01
N SER A 240 -51.12 -14.46 36.87
CA SER A 240 -51.10 -15.89 36.56
C SER A 240 -49.95 -16.25 35.62
N GLU A 241 -49.47 -17.49 35.70
CA GLU A 241 -48.22 -18.00 35.13
C GLU A 241 -48.28 -18.31 33.61
N GLY A 242 -47.10 -18.40 32.97
CA GLY A 242 -46.84 -19.44 31.98
C GLY A 242 -46.51 -19.03 30.54
N GLY A 243 -45.23 -19.14 30.17
CA GLY A 243 -44.83 -19.74 28.88
C GLY A 243 -44.39 -18.82 27.72
N SER A 244 -43.07 -18.72 27.53
CA SER A 244 -42.38 -18.86 26.23
C SER A 244 -42.79 -17.97 25.04
N THR A 245 -42.14 -16.80 24.92
CA THR A 245 -41.67 -16.20 23.65
C THR A 245 -40.28 -15.63 23.94
N ASP A 246 -39.24 -15.93 23.17
CA ASP A 246 -38.94 -15.34 21.85
C ASP A 246 -38.84 -13.81 21.90
N SER A 247 -37.58 -13.35 21.89
CA SER A 247 -37.06 -11.99 21.72
C SER A 247 -35.54 -12.17 21.77
N GLY A 248 -34.76 -11.91 20.73
CA GLY A 248 -34.82 -10.73 19.87
C GLY A 248 -33.61 -9.89 20.25
N LEU A 249 -32.52 -10.05 19.49
CA LEU A 249 -31.25 -9.35 19.74
C LEU A 249 -31.46 -7.85 19.49
N ASP A 250 -31.35 -7.05 20.55
CA ASP A 250 -31.36 -5.59 20.48
C ASP A 250 -29.91 -5.10 20.33
N LEU A 251 -29.53 -4.75 19.10
CA LEU A 251 -28.17 -4.33 18.72
C LEU A 251 -27.91 -2.84 19.01
N THR A 252 -28.35 -2.31 20.16
CA THR A 252 -28.28 -0.85 20.45
C THR A 252 -27.57 -0.44 21.74
N ASN A 253 -26.85 -1.34 22.42
CA ASN A 253 -26.06 -0.96 23.61
C ASN A 253 -24.78 -1.81 23.81
N PRO A 254 -23.56 -1.24 23.63
CA PRO A 254 -22.30 -1.95 23.81
C PRO A 254 -21.72 -1.90 25.24
N ASP A 255 -22.42 -1.30 26.21
CA ASP A 255 -21.97 -1.20 27.61
C ASP A 255 -22.82 -2.07 28.54
N ASN A 256 -22.49 -3.36 28.61
CA ASN A 256 -22.78 -4.21 29.77
C ASN A 256 -21.91 -5.48 29.77
N ASP A 257 -20.88 -5.50 30.60
CA ASP A 257 -20.54 -6.73 31.34
C ASP A 257 -19.88 -6.38 32.68
N GLU A 258 -20.45 -6.91 33.77
CA GLU A 258 -20.05 -6.60 35.15
C GLU A 258 -18.95 -7.58 35.64
N LYS A 259 -17.80 -7.01 36.05
CA LYS A 259 -17.25 -7.23 37.40
C LYS A 259 -16.95 -8.67 37.86
N THR A 260 -15.66 -9.03 37.86
CA THR A 260 -15.05 -9.82 38.96
C THR A 260 -13.75 -9.21 39.46
N THR A 261 -13.45 -9.47 40.73
CA THR A 261 -12.34 -8.89 41.51
C THR A 261 -10.99 -9.52 41.21
N GLY A 262 -9.92 -8.72 41.18
CA GLY A 262 -8.58 -9.22 40.87
C GLY A 262 -7.86 -9.96 42.00
N ASP A 263 -6.83 -10.71 41.61
CA ASP A 263 -5.67 -11.05 42.42
C ASP A 263 -4.42 -11.01 41.51
N SER A 264 -3.32 -10.44 42.01
CA SER A 264 -2.09 -10.21 41.25
C SER A 264 -1.04 -11.25 41.64
N SER A 265 -1.00 -12.39 40.94
CA SER A 265 0.16 -13.29 41.00
C SER A 265 0.37 -14.10 39.72
N LEU A 266 1.56 -13.96 39.12
CA LEU A 266 2.04 -14.77 38.00
C LEU A 266 2.47 -16.17 38.48
N PRO A 267 2.02 -17.27 37.84
CA PRO A 267 2.67 -18.57 37.89
C PRO A 267 3.62 -18.78 36.67
N PRO A 268 4.56 -19.75 36.74
CA PRO A 268 5.65 -19.85 35.77
C PRO A 268 5.34 -20.66 34.50
N LEU A 269 5.93 -20.25 33.38
CA LEU A 269 5.92 -20.94 32.09
C LEU A 269 6.63 -22.32 32.13
N THR A 270 5.91 -23.42 31.88
CA THR A 270 6.40 -24.69 31.29
C THR A 270 5.19 -25.49 30.72
N PRO A 271 5.36 -26.48 29.83
CA PRO A 271 5.65 -26.27 28.41
C PRO A 271 4.60 -26.90 27.49
N ARG A 272 4.22 -26.18 26.43
CA ARG A 272 3.59 -26.66 25.17
C ARG A 272 2.45 -27.69 25.35
N ALA A 273 1.23 -27.18 25.46
CA ALA A 273 0.04 -27.99 25.23
C ALA A 273 0.08 -28.65 23.84
N ILE A 274 -0.48 -29.84 23.72
CA ILE A 274 -0.68 -30.52 22.44
C ILE A 274 -1.82 -29.78 21.74
N PRO A 275 -1.70 -29.39 20.44
CA PRO A 275 -2.81 -28.78 19.73
C PRO A 275 -3.98 -29.77 19.76
N THR A 276 -5.05 -29.36 20.43
CA THR A 276 -6.24 -30.21 20.50
C THR A 276 -6.94 -30.00 19.17
N LEU A 277 -6.79 -30.97 18.26
CA LEU A 277 -7.52 -30.99 16.99
C LEU A 277 -9.01 -31.22 17.30
N VAL A 278 -9.70 -30.11 17.61
CA VAL A 278 -11.13 -30.04 17.89
C VAL A 278 -11.88 -30.08 16.56
N SER A 279 -11.80 -31.22 15.86
CA SER A 279 -12.68 -31.51 14.72
C SER A 279 -14.09 -31.77 15.26
N LEU A 280 -14.87 -30.69 15.38
CA LEU A 280 -16.23 -30.70 15.89
C LEU A 280 -17.19 -30.17 14.83
N SER A 281 -18.11 -31.02 14.40
CA SER A 281 -19.26 -30.64 13.57
C SER A 281 -20.33 -29.89 14.39
N ASN A 282 -19.93 -28.82 15.07
CA ASN A 282 -20.70 -28.18 16.14
C ASN A 282 -20.72 -26.66 15.91
N PRO A 283 -21.88 -26.05 15.55
CA PRO A 283 -21.98 -24.64 15.12
C PRO A 283 -21.86 -23.63 16.27
N ARG A 284 -21.20 -24.02 17.37
CA ARG A 284 -20.70 -23.16 18.43
C ARG A 284 -19.63 -23.94 19.20
N ILE A 285 -18.38 -23.52 19.06
CA ILE A 285 -17.27 -23.92 19.92
C ILE A 285 -17.09 -22.80 20.93
N GLY A 286 -17.19 -23.14 22.22
CA GLY A 286 -16.90 -22.23 23.32
C GLY A 286 -15.85 -22.88 24.19
N PHE A 287 -14.77 -22.16 24.49
CA PHE A 287 -13.63 -22.73 25.18
C PHE A 287 -13.65 -22.46 26.68
N THR A 288 -12.48 -22.57 27.30
CA THR A 288 -12.22 -22.28 28.71
C THR A 288 -11.22 -21.14 28.79
N PRO A 289 -11.39 -20.18 29.72
CA PRO A 289 -10.42 -19.11 29.91
C PRO A 289 -8.97 -19.60 30.07
N GLY A 290 -8.05 -18.87 29.46
CA GLY A 290 -6.62 -19.15 29.28
C GLY A 290 -6.31 -19.47 27.81
N ASN A 291 -5.12 -19.06 27.35
CA ASN A 291 -4.63 -19.17 25.97
C ASN A 291 -4.87 -20.55 25.30
N ASN A 292 -5.45 -20.55 24.10
CA ASN A 292 -5.87 -21.73 23.33
C ASN A 292 -5.30 -21.69 21.90
N GLU A 293 -5.02 -22.87 21.33
CA GLU A 293 -4.59 -23.04 19.93
C GLU A 293 -5.58 -23.98 19.25
N VAL A 294 -6.23 -23.51 18.19
CA VAL A 294 -7.42 -24.12 17.59
C VAL A 294 -7.31 -24.11 16.06
N THR A 295 -7.56 -25.26 15.46
CA THR A 295 -7.77 -25.40 14.02
C THR A 295 -9.13 -26.06 13.82
N LEU A 296 -9.99 -25.38 13.08
CA LEU A 296 -11.33 -25.80 12.75
C LEU A 296 -11.31 -26.74 11.53
N ASN A 297 -12.44 -26.87 10.83
CA ASN A 297 -12.62 -27.76 9.70
C ASN A 297 -13.19 -27.01 8.50
N ASP A 298 -13.19 -27.63 7.31
CA ASP A 298 -13.69 -27.05 6.04
C ASP A 298 -15.24 -26.81 6.01
N GLY A 299 -15.87 -26.50 7.14
CA GLY A 299 -17.30 -26.27 7.28
C GLY A 299 -17.58 -25.13 8.25
N GLY A 300 -18.45 -24.20 7.85
CA GLY A 300 -18.69 -22.94 8.55
C GLY A 300 -19.04 -23.11 10.02
N ASP A 301 -18.11 -22.68 10.86
CA ASP A 301 -18.08 -22.82 12.31
C ASP A 301 -18.35 -21.47 13.00
N ARG A 302 -18.64 -21.52 14.31
CA ARG A 302 -18.80 -20.33 15.14
C ARG A 302 -17.99 -20.46 16.42
N VAL A 303 -17.11 -19.51 16.69
CA VAL A 303 -16.07 -19.60 17.71
C VAL A 303 -16.08 -18.39 18.64
N GLU A 304 -15.95 -18.63 19.94
CA GLU A 304 -15.79 -17.57 20.96
C GLU A 304 -14.63 -17.95 21.88
N ALA A 305 -13.49 -17.28 21.73
CA ALA A 305 -12.19 -17.59 22.36
C ALA A 305 -12.20 -17.36 23.89
N LEU A 306 -12.81 -16.24 24.30
CA LEU A 306 -13.19 -15.80 25.66
C LEU A 306 -12.16 -14.93 26.37
N GLN A 307 -11.03 -15.49 26.83
CA GLN A 307 -10.08 -14.83 27.71
C GLN A 307 -8.72 -15.52 27.64
N GLY A 308 -7.65 -14.76 27.40
CA GLY A 308 -6.30 -15.28 27.17
C GLY A 308 -5.88 -15.01 25.73
N ASP A 309 -4.57 -15.03 25.45
CA ASP A 309 -4.09 -14.82 24.07
C ASP A 309 -4.29 -16.11 23.26
N ASP A 310 -5.32 -16.12 22.42
CA ASP A 310 -5.80 -17.27 21.67
C ASP A 310 -5.29 -17.28 20.22
N THR A 311 -5.35 -18.44 19.58
CA THR A 311 -5.00 -18.63 18.17
C THR A 311 -6.05 -19.53 17.52
N VAL A 312 -6.80 -18.99 16.56
CA VAL A 312 -7.92 -19.68 15.91
C VAL A 312 -7.74 -19.63 14.39
N ASN A 313 -7.82 -20.79 13.75
CA ASN A 313 -7.77 -20.95 12.30
C ASN A 313 -9.08 -21.59 11.79
N GLY A 314 -9.81 -20.87 10.94
CA GLY A 314 -11.16 -21.19 10.44
C GLY A 314 -11.22 -22.34 9.43
N GLY A 315 -10.43 -22.24 8.37
CA GLY A 315 -10.25 -23.35 7.43
C GLY A 315 -10.52 -22.92 5.99
N SER A 316 -11.64 -23.33 5.42
CA SER A 316 -11.97 -23.03 4.02
C SER A 316 -13.47 -22.83 3.76
N ALA A 317 -14.21 -22.41 4.77
CA ALA A 317 -15.65 -22.19 4.72
C ALA A 317 -16.01 -20.97 5.57
N HIS A 318 -17.23 -20.46 5.40
CA HIS A 318 -17.64 -19.19 5.98
C HIS A 318 -17.77 -19.28 7.51
N ASP A 319 -16.83 -18.69 8.22
CA ASP A 319 -16.67 -18.79 9.67
C ASP A 319 -17.02 -17.51 10.40
N TRP A 320 -17.36 -17.65 11.68
CA TRP A 320 -17.56 -16.53 12.61
C TRP A 320 -16.67 -16.74 13.82
N ILE A 321 -15.69 -15.86 14.04
CA ILE A 321 -14.66 -16.02 15.07
C ILE A 321 -14.56 -14.75 15.91
N HIS A 322 -14.56 -14.88 17.23
CA HIS A 322 -14.44 -13.77 18.16
C HIS A 322 -13.43 -14.08 19.27
N GLY A 323 -12.34 -13.32 19.33
CA GLY A 323 -11.28 -13.41 20.33
C GLY A 323 -11.78 -13.09 21.75
N ASN A 324 -12.48 -11.96 21.87
CA ASN A 324 -13.02 -11.33 23.08
C ASN A 324 -12.01 -10.57 23.94
N GLN A 325 -10.97 -11.22 24.49
CA GLN A 325 -10.11 -10.63 25.53
C GLN A 325 -8.71 -11.28 25.60
N GLY A 326 -7.74 -10.69 24.93
CA GLY A 326 -6.40 -11.25 24.79
C GLY A 326 -5.66 -10.53 23.68
N ASN A 327 -4.46 -10.97 23.34
CA ASN A 327 -3.80 -10.56 22.11
C ASN A 327 -3.95 -11.69 21.11
N ASP A 328 -5.11 -11.74 20.45
CA ASP A 328 -5.60 -12.91 19.73
C ASP A 328 -5.08 -12.96 18.28
N TYR A 329 -4.89 -14.18 17.76
CA TYR A 329 -4.48 -14.43 16.37
C TYR A 329 -5.59 -15.19 15.64
N LEU A 330 -6.36 -14.48 14.82
CA LEU A 330 -7.56 -15.00 14.16
C LEU A 330 -7.35 -15.07 12.65
N PHE A 331 -7.46 -16.27 12.09
CA PHE A 331 -7.30 -16.54 10.66
C PHE A 331 -8.58 -17.15 10.10
N GLY A 332 -9.22 -16.51 9.12
CA GLY A 332 -10.31 -17.11 8.33
C GLY A 332 -9.77 -18.14 7.33
N ASN A 333 -8.69 -17.75 6.65
CA ASN A 333 -7.98 -18.35 5.51
C ASN A 333 -8.79 -18.41 4.20
N GLY A 334 -10.09 -18.72 4.21
CA GLY A 334 -10.84 -18.79 2.96
C GLY A 334 -12.30 -19.19 3.11
N GLY A 335 -13.12 -18.63 2.22
CA GLY A 335 -14.54 -18.43 2.50
C GLY A 335 -14.77 -16.99 2.95
N ASN A 336 -16.03 -16.55 2.93
CA ASN A 336 -16.42 -15.22 3.39
C ASN A 336 -16.65 -15.24 4.91
N ASP A 337 -15.67 -14.74 5.66
CA ASP A 337 -15.54 -14.89 7.10
C ASP A 337 -15.92 -13.63 7.87
N THR A 338 -16.16 -13.77 9.18
CA THR A 338 -16.39 -12.63 10.07
C THR A 338 -15.55 -12.76 11.34
N LEU A 339 -14.53 -11.91 11.47
CA LEU A 339 -13.54 -11.94 12.53
C LEU A 339 -13.71 -10.72 13.46
N PHE A 340 -13.73 -10.98 14.77
CA PHE A 340 -13.75 -9.95 15.80
C PHE A 340 -12.57 -10.18 16.74
N GLY A 341 -11.67 -9.20 16.90
CA GLY A 341 -10.64 -9.23 17.93
C GLY A 341 -11.29 -9.14 19.31
N GLY A 342 -11.46 -7.91 19.80
CA GLY A 342 -12.41 -7.56 20.86
C GLY A 342 -11.87 -6.59 21.89
N LYS A 343 -10.79 -6.98 22.58
CA LYS A 343 -10.08 -6.15 23.58
C LYS A 343 -8.65 -6.62 23.69
N ASP A 344 -7.77 -5.62 23.82
CA ASP A 344 -6.32 -5.78 23.82
C ASP A 344 -5.84 -6.01 22.36
N ASN A 345 -4.55 -6.19 22.09
CA ASN A 345 -4.02 -5.95 20.73
C ASN A 345 -4.13 -7.18 19.83
N ASP A 346 -5.05 -7.18 18.87
CA ASP A 346 -5.40 -8.36 18.07
C ASP A 346 -4.77 -8.37 16.66
N TYR A 347 -4.56 -9.58 16.12
CA TYR A 347 -4.15 -9.85 14.73
C TYR A 347 -5.25 -10.64 14.02
N LEU A 348 -5.84 -10.06 12.97
CA LEU A 348 -6.91 -10.63 12.16
C LEU A 348 -6.45 -10.75 10.70
N ASP A 349 -6.68 -11.90 10.09
CA ASP A 349 -6.32 -12.24 8.70
C ASP A 349 -7.51 -12.98 8.07
N GLY A 350 -8.25 -12.31 7.18
CA GLY A 350 -9.42 -12.88 6.50
C GLY A 350 -9.00 -14.02 5.57
N GLY A 351 -8.19 -13.69 4.58
CA GLY A 351 -7.48 -14.61 3.71
C GLY A 351 -8.03 -14.60 2.28
N ALA A 352 -9.11 -15.33 2.01
CA ALA A 352 -9.61 -15.55 0.66
C ALA A 352 -11.14 -15.70 0.59
N GLY A 353 -11.84 -14.59 0.55
CA GLY A 353 -13.30 -14.44 0.44
C GLY A 353 -13.65 -12.96 0.49
N ASP A 354 -14.94 -12.61 0.46
CA ASP A 354 -15.34 -11.24 0.85
C ASP A 354 -15.57 -11.23 2.37
N ASP A 355 -14.57 -10.77 3.12
CA ASP A 355 -14.44 -10.92 4.57
C ASP A 355 -14.85 -9.65 5.35
N SER A 356 -15.12 -9.82 6.65
CA SER A 356 -15.50 -8.72 7.55
C SER A 356 -14.71 -8.79 8.85
N LEU A 357 -13.78 -7.85 9.04
CA LEU A 357 -12.81 -7.82 10.14
C LEU A 357 -13.08 -6.61 11.05
N LEU A 358 -13.16 -6.87 12.36
CA LEU A 358 -13.38 -5.85 13.39
C LEU A 358 -12.37 -6.01 14.54
N GLY A 359 -11.42 -5.08 14.69
CA GLY A 359 -10.47 -5.08 15.82
C GLY A 359 -11.16 -4.78 17.16
N ASN A 360 -11.93 -3.70 17.17
CA ASN A 360 -12.74 -3.11 18.25
C ASN A 360 -12.00 -2.20 19.24
N ARG A 361 -10.94 -2.66 19.91
CA ARG A 361 -10.33 -1.91 21.03
C ARG A 361 -8.87 -2.31 21.31
N ALA A 362 -8.04 -1.28 21.41
CA ALA A 362 -6.58 -1.29 21.55
C ALA A 362 -5.92 -1.20 20.17
N GLN A 363 -4.68 -1.68 19.98
CA GLN A 363 -3.94 -1.47 18.73
C GLN A 363 -3.98 -2.73 17.88
N ASP A 364 -4.86 -2.75 16.89
CA ASP A 364 -5.20 -3.94 16.13
C ASP A 364 -4.53 -3.97 14.75
N THR A 365 -4.28 -5.17 14.21
CA THR A 365 -3.75 -5.39 12.86
C THR A 365 -4.70 -6.26 12.06
N LEU A 366 -5.28 -5.70 11.00
CA LEU A 366 -6.30 -6.33 10.15
C LEU A 366 -5.76 -6.47 8.72
N LEU A 367 -5.83 -7.69 8.17
CA LEU A 367 -5.52 -8.01 6.78
C LEU A 367 -6.76 -8.62 6.14
N GLY A 368 -7.30 -8.01 5.09
CA GLY A 368 -8.40 -8.58 4.29
C GLY A 368 -7.92 -9.82 3.55
N GLY A 369 -7.09 -9.61 2.53
CA GLY A 369 -6.42 -10.68 1.79
C GLY A 369 -6.76 -10.65 0.30
N THR A 370 -7.68 -11.50 -0.14
CA THR A 370 -8.18 -11.51 -1.53
C THR A 370 -9.69 -11.65 -1.57
N GLY A 371 -10.36 -10.65 -2.15
CA GLY A 371 -11.82 -10.51 -2.18
C GLY A 371 -12.19 -9.06 -1.85
N ASN A 372 -13.48 -8.77 -1.64
CA ASN A 372 -13.93 -7.39 -1.39
C ASN A 372 -14.24 -7.22 0.09
N ASP A 373 -13.23 -6.83 0.86
CA ASP A 373 -13.21 -6.95 2.30
C ASP A 373 -13.70 -5.69 3.01
N ILE A 374 -14.17 -5.84 4.25
CA ILE A 374 -14.58 -4.71 5.09
C ILE A 374 -13.82 -4.74 6.42
N LEU A 375 -12.95 -3.76 6.62
CA LEU A 375 -12.03 -3.66 7.75
C LEU A 375 -12.40 -2.46 8.63
N TRP A 376 -12.69 -2.73 9.90
CA TRP A 376 -12.91 -1.71 10.94
C TRP A 376 -11.90 -1.89 12.08
N GLY A 377 -10.98 -0.94 12.25
CA GLY A 377 -10.03 -0.92 13.36
C GLY A 377 -10.76 -0.80 14.70
N GLY A 378 -11.38 0.34 14.94
CA GLY A 378 -12.30 0.54 16.05
C GLY A 378 -11.83 1.65 16.97
N LYS A 379 -11.10 1.31 18.04
CA LYS A 379 -10.58 2.29 19.01
C LYS A 379 -9.12 2.01 19.30
N GLY A 380 -8.22 2.70 18.65
CA GLY A 380 -6.84 2.26 18.62
C GLY A 380 -5.81 3.20 18.03
N PHE A 381 -4.80 2.55 17.47
CA PHE A 381 -3.87 3.08 16.48
C PHE A 381 -3.60 1.88 15.59
N ASP A 382 -4.53 1.67 14.66
CA ASP A 382 -4.74 0.38 14.01
C ASP A 382 -4.04 0.34 12.65
N LEU A 383 -3.67 -0.86 12.20
CA LEU A 383 -3.12 -1.10 10.88
C LEU A 383 -4.13 -1.93 10.07
N LEU A 384 -4.71 -1.32 9.04
CA LEU A 384 -5.65 -1.96 8.13
C LEU A 384 -5.00 -2.09 6.75
N ILE A 385 -4.99 -3.31 6.22
CA ILE A 385 -4.50 -3.64 4.88
C ILE A 385 -5.63 -4.40 4.17
N GLY A 386 -6.20 -3.85 3.10
CA GLY A 386 -7.22 -4.52 2.28
C GLY A 386 -6.63 -5.74 1.57
N GLY A 387 -6.09 -5.56 0.37
CA GLY A 387 -5.35 -6.60 -0.33
C GLY A 387 -5.59 -6.60 -1.85
N ASP A 388 -6.16 -7.69 -2.37
CA ASP A 388 -6.59 -7.81 -3.77
C ASP A 388 -8.14 -7.81 -3.85
N GLY A 389 -8.75 -6.66 -4.14
CA GLY A 389 -10.19 -6.50 -4.43
C GLY A 389 -10.70 -5.10 -4.10
N ASP A 390 -12.01 -4.85 -4.25
CA ASP A 390 -12.61 -3.52 -4.01
C ASP A 390 -12.95 -3.34 -2.52
N ASP A 391 -11.98 -2.90 -1.71
CA ASP A 391 -12.06 -2.98 -0.25
C ASP A 391 -12.69 -1.74 0.42
N THR A 392 -13.16 -1.88 1.67
CA THR A 392 -13.67 -0.77 2.49
C THR A 392 -13.00 -0.73 3.86
N LEU A 393 -12.19 0.31 4.10
CA LEU A 393 -11.34 0.46 5.30
C LEU A 393 -11.78 1.64 6.17
N SER A 394 -11.81 1.45 7.50
CA SER A 394 -12.13 2.51 8.47
C SER A 394 -11.39 2.33 9.80
N GLY A 395 -10.58 3.30 10.22
CA GLY A 395 -9.96 3.32 11.55
C GLY A 395 -10.94 3.60 12.72
N ASP A 396 -11.97 4.43 12.47
CA ASP A 396 -12.98 4.93 13.44
C ASP A 396 -12.45 5.89 14.52
N LEU A 397 -11.70 5.40 15.50
CA LEU A 397 -11.24 6.14 16.69
C LEU A 397 -9.75 5.88 16.99
N GLY A 398 -8.88 6.36 16.13
CA GLY A 398 -7.45 6.31 16.38
C GLY A 398 -6.67 7.38 15.62
N GLY A 399 -5.41 7.05 15.36
CA GLY A 399 -4.57 7.71 14.37
C GLY A 399 -4.07 6.61 13.44
N ASP A 400 -4.98 6.11 12.60
CA ASP A 400 -4.88 4.76 12.06
C ASP A 400 -4.13 4.75 10.71
N THR A 401 -3.54 3.61 10.34
CA THR A 401 -2.82 3.46 9.06
C THR A 401 -3.65 2.57 8.13
N LEU A 402 -4.05 3.13 7.00
CA LEU A 402 -4.92 2.49 6.01
C LEU A 402 -4.16 2.28 4.70
N ILE A 403 -4.15 1.03 4.23
CA ILE A 403 -3.52 0.60 2.98
C ILE A 403 -4.59 -0.17 2.19
N GLY A 404 -5.01 0.34 1.03
CA GLY A 404 -6.05 -0.28 0.22
C GLY A 404 -5.54 -1.56 -0.46
N GLY A 405 -4.52 -1.40 -1.30
CA GLY A 405 -3.94 -2.48 -2.10
C GLY A 405 -4.27 -2.36 -3.58
N ASN A 406 -4.86 -3.42 -4.15
CA ASN A 406 -5.18 -3.56 -5.56
C ASN A 406 -6.71 -3.66 -5.77
N GLY A 407 -7.38 -2.54 -6.01
CA GLY A 407 -8.79 -2.54 -6.42
C GLY A 407 -9.37 -1.14 -6.37
N ALA A 408 -10.70 -1.01 -6.32
CA ALA A 408 -11.40 0.26 -6.23
C ALA A 408 -11.83 0.59 -4.79
N ASP A 409 -10.87 1.02 -3.98
CA ASP A 409 -11.00 1.03 -2.52
C ASP A 409 -11.78 2.23 -1.97
N VAL A 410 -12.36 2.05 -0.79
CA VAL A 410 -13.12 3.07 -0.06
C VAL A 410 -12.53 3.30 1.33
N PHE A 411 -11.78 4.39 1.47
CA PHE A 411 -11.26 4.84 2.77
C PHE A 411 -12.32 5.69 3.48
N VAL A 412 -12.82 5.21 4.61
CA VAL A 412 -13.93 5.83 5.35
C VAL A 412 -13.40 6.61 6.55
N LEU A 413 -13.25 7.93 6.38
CA LEU A 413 -12.81 8.81 7.47
C LEU A 413 -14.01 9.28 8.31
N ARG A 414 -13.88 9.20 9.63
CA ARG A 414 -14.98 9.48 10.55
C ARG A 414 -14.90 10.87 11.18
N THR A 415 -16.01 11.60 11.19
CA THR A 415 -16.12 12.83 11.99
C THR A 415 -16.41 12.52 13.45
N SER A 416 -15.48 12.87 14.35
CA SER A 416 -15.73 12.85 15.79
C SER A 416 -16.14 14.24 16.32
N THR A 417 -16.78 14.29 17.49
CA THR A 417 -17.05 15.54 18.22
C THR A 417 -15.90 15.97 19.13
N ALA A 418 -14.85 15.15 19.22
CA ALA A 418 -13.59 15.49 19.86
C ALA A 418 -12.70 16.29 18.88
N ALA A 419 -11.70 16.98 19.40
CA ALA A 419 -10.72 17.66 18.55
C ALA A 419 -9.78 16.61 17.93
N VAL A 420 -10.02 16.27 16.66
CA VAL A 420 -9.12 15.39 15.90
C VAL A 420 -7.93 16.21 15.42
N ASN A 421 -6.75 15.92 15.95
CA ASN A 421 -5.50 16.60 15.67
C ASN A 421 -4.59 15.72 14.79
N LEU A 422 -3.38 16.18 14.48
CA LEU A 422 -2.41 15.40 13.69
C LEU A 422 -2.00 14.06 14.33
N GLU A 423 -2.24 13.87 15.62
CA GLU A 423 -1.92 12.64 16.35
C GLU A 423 -3.08 11.63 16.31
N THR A 424 -4.23 12.02 15.75
CA THR A 424 -5.47 11.22 15.67
C THR A 424 -6.12 11.32 14.27
N ALA A 425 -5.33 11.67 13.26
CA ALA A 425 -5.78 11.72 11.87
C ALA A 425 -5.29 10.48 11.14
N ASP A 426 -6.19 9.79 10.45
CA ASP A 426 -5.88 8.57 9.71
C ASP A 426 -4.88 8.86 8.57
N LEU A 427 -3.98 7.92 8.31
CA LEU A 427 -2.99 7.97 7.24
C LEU A 427 -3.40 7.01 6.12
N ILE A 428 -3.84 7.56 4.99
CA ILE A 428 -4.11 6.78 3.77
C ILE A 428 -2.82 6.75 2.96
N MET A 429 -2.26 5.56 2.76
CA MET A 429 -0.86 5.40 2.35
C MET A 429 -0.63 5.27 0.84
N ASP A 430 -1.58 4.69 0.10
CA ASP A 430 -1.39 4.20 -1.27
C ASP A 430 -2.42 4.71 -2.31
N PHE A 431 -3.39 5.52 -1.87
CA PHE A 431 -4.52 6.05 -2.65
C PHE A 431 -4.30 6.27 -4.17
N GLU A 432 -4.95 5.46 -5.00
CA GLU A 432 -4.92 5.55 -6.47
C GLU A 432 -6.00 6.51 -7.03
N LEU A 433 -5.53 7.59 -7.66
CA LEU A 433 -6.41 8.64 -8.19
C LEU A 433 -7.33 8.16 -9.32
N GLY A 434 -8.64 8.14 -9.04
CA GLY A 434 -9.68 7.82 -10.03
C GLY A 434 -10.04 6.35 -10.10
N ILE A 435 -9.47 5.57 -9.19
CA ILE A 435 -9.90 4.23 -8.83
C ILE A 435 -10.53 4.32 -7.43
N ASP A 436 -9.77 4.82 -6.45
CA ASP A 436 -10.17 4.88 -5.05
C ASP A 436 -11.11 6.05 -4.70
N GLN A 437 -11.80 5.92 -3.57
CA GLN A 437 -12.76 6.86 -3.03
C GLN A 437 -12.51 7.14 -1.54
N ILE A 438 -12.93 8.32 -1.08
CA ILE A 438 -12.88 8.71 0.33
C ILE A 438 -14.30 8.97 0.82
N GLY A 439 -14.82 8.06 1.64
CA GLY A 439 -16.09 8.22 2.34
C GLY A 439 -15.92 9.10 3.57
N LEU A 440 -16.95 9.91 3.90
CA LEU A 440 -16.98 10.67 5.17
C LEU A 440 -18.26 10.36 5.94
N THR A 441 -18.10 9.95 7.20
CA THR A 441 -19.22 9.54 8.07
C THR A 441 -19.41 10.46 9.28
N GLY A 442 -20.63 10.46 9.84
CA GLY A 442 -21.01 11.29 10.98
C GLY A 442 -21.54 12.69 10.62
N SER A 443 -21.47 13.62 11.59
CA SER A 443 -22.14 14.93 11.52
C SER A 443 -21.35 15.98 10.74
N ILE A 444 -21.33 15.83 9.41
CA ILE A 444 -20.60 16.70 8.48
C ILE A 444 -21.47 17.89 8.06
N ASN A 445 -20.90 19.10 8.10
CA ASN A 445 -21.36 20.21 7.27
C ASN A 445 -20.41 20.36 6.07
N PRO A 446 -20.83 20.04 4.83
CA PRO A 446 -19.96 20.10 3.65
C PRO A 446 -19.32 21.47 3.41
N SER A 447 -19.93 22.58 3.86
CA SER A 447 -19.32 23.92 3.72
C SER A 447 -18.06 24.13 4.57
N ASN A 448 -17.81 23.22 5.51
CA ASN A 448 -16.67 23.27 6.41
C ASN A 448 -15.56 22.30 5.98
N LEU A 449 -15.81 21.43 4.99
CA LEU A 449 -14.79 20.52 4.47
C LEU A 449 -13.75 21.33 3.68
N THR A 450 -12.48 21.14 4.01
CA THR A 450 -11.36 21.79 3.34
C THR A 450 -10.26 20.76 3.07
N LEU A 451 -9.61 20.91 1.92
CA LEU A 451 -8.41 20.16 1.57
C LEU A 451 -7.23 21.14 1.64
N SER A 452 -6.17 20.76 2.35
CA SER A 452 -4.99 21.62 2.52
C SER A 452 -3.70 20.84 2.27
N LEU A 453 -2.70 21.53 1.72
CA LEU A 453 -1.40 20.95 1.45
C LEU A 453 -0.58 20.92 2.75
N MET A 454 -0.13 19.74 3.14
CA MET A 454 0.74 19.53 4.30
C MET A 454 1.93 18.67 3.87
N ASP A 455 3.10 19.30 3.73
CA ASP A 455 4.38 18.65 3.41
C ASP A 455 4.38 17.70 2.18
N GLY A 456 3.53 18.00 1.19
CA GLY A 456 3.35 17.21 -0.05
C GLY A 456 2.08 16.35 -0.07
N ASN A 457 1.44 16.17 1.10
CA ASN A 457 0.24 15.37 1.30
C ASN A 457 -1.03 16.23 1.31
N THR A 458 -2.19 15.59 1.21
CA THR A 458 -3.51 16.24 1.34
C THR A 458 -4.07 15.98 2.73
N ALA A 459 -4.10 17.01 3.58
CA ALA A 459 -4.84 16.97 4.83
C ALA A 459 -6.31 17.30 4.57
N ILE A 460 -7.20 16.34 4.85
CA ILE A 460 -8.65 16.45 4.76
C ILE A 460 -9.16 16.96 6.11
N SER A 461 -9.79 18.13 6.14
CA SER A 461 -10.09 18.85 7.39
C SER A 461 -11.53 19.35 7.46
N LEU A 462 -12.14 19.30 8.65
CA LEU A 462 -13.48 19.84 8.92
C LEU A 462 -13.39 21.09 9.81
N GLY A 463 -13.64 22.25 9.23
CA GLY A 463 -13.50 23.54 9.91
C GLY A 463 -12.02 23.89 10.13
N GLN A 464 -11.71 24.50 11.29
CA GLN A 464 -10.39 25.10 11.55
C GLN A 464 -9.44 24.21 12.36
N ASN A 465 -9.97 23.24 13.10
CA ASN A 465 -9.25 22.52 14.16
C ASN A 465 -9.45 20.99 14.12
N GLN A 466 -9.95 20.44 13.02
CA GLN A 466 -10.21 19.00 12.89
C GLN A 466 -9.62 18.49 11.58
N ILE A 467 -8.58 17.66 11.67
CA ILE A 467 -8.03 16.93 10.52
C ILE A 467 -8.61 15.52 10.61
N LEU A 468 -9.33 15.08 9.58
CA LEU A 468 -9.98 13.77 9.55
C LEU A 468 -9.03 12.67 9.06
N GLY A 469 -8.15 13.03 8.13
CA GLY A 469 -7.15 12.11 7.59
C GLY A 469 -6.19 12.83 6.65
N ILE A 470 -5.10 12.15 6.31
CA ILE A 470 -4.02 12.61 5.46
C ILE A 470 -3.83 11.59 4.33
N VAL A 471 -4.04 12.03 3.09
CA VAL A 471 -3.72 11.25 1.90
C VAL A 471 -2.25 11.48 1.56
N VAL A 472 -1.43 10.46 1.75
CA VAL A 472 0.03 10.52 1.57
C VAL A 472 0.38 10.57 0.08
N GLY A 473 1.38 11.38 -0.29
CA GLY A 473 1.88 11.49 -1.67
C GLY A 473 0.95 12.19 -2.68
N ILE A 474 -0.28 12.52 -2.31
CA ILE A 474 -1.26 13.19 -3.16
C ILE A 474 -1.43 14.64 -2.73
N THR A 475 -1.33 15.59 -3.67
CA THR A 475 -1.58 17.01 -3.42
C THR A 475 -3.08 17.38 -3.58
N PRO A 476 -3.60 18.40 -2.87
CA PRO A 476 -5.05 18.67 -2.83
C PRO A 476 -5.70 18.93 -4.19
N ASP A 477 -4.98 19.58 -5.11
CA ASP A 477 -5.41 19.86 -6.46
C ASP A 477 -5.62 18.57 -7.28
N ARG A 478 -4.75 17.57 -7.12
CA ARG A 478 -4.89 16.24 -7.75
C ARG A 478 -6.11 15.50 -7.21
N LEU A 479 -6.37 15.58 -5.91
CA LEU A 479 -7.55 14.97 -5.29
C LEU A 479 -8.84 15.59 -5.88
N THR A 480 -8.93 16.93 -5.98
CA THR A 480 -10.14 17.63 -6.49
C THR A 480 -10.44 17.40 -7.98
N GLY A 481 -9.47 16.96 -8.78
CA GLY A 481 -9.64 16.70 -10.21
C GLY A 481 -10.19 15.32 -10.53
N SER A 482 -10.02 14.36 -9.62
CA SER A 482 -10.69 13.07 -9.66
C SER A 482 -12.05 13.14 -8.97
N LEU A 483 -12.94 12.18 -9.27
CA LEU A 483 -14.28 12.15 -8.68
C LEU A 483 -14.21 11.68 -7.22
N VAL A 484 -13.84 12.59 -6.32
CA VAL A 484 -14.05 12.38 -4.88
C VAL A 484 -15.56 12.40 -4.64
N ASN A 485 -16.19 11.23 -4.76
CA ASN A 485 -17.45 10.94 -4.12
C ASN A 485 -17.21 10.92 -2.62
N VAL A 486 -17.06 12.11 -2.04
CA VAL A 486 -17.23 12.37 -0.62
C VAL A 486 -18.69 12.01 -0.32
N ASN A 487 -18.96 10.72 -0.11
CA ASN A 487 -20.26 10.19 0.22
C ASN A 487 -20.56 10.57 1.67
N VAL A 488 -21.00 11.82 1.85
CA VAL A 488 -21.42 12.38 3.12
C VAL A 488 -22.67 11.63 3.57
N GLY A 489 -22.51 10.78 4.60
CA GLY A 489 -23.62 10.05 5.20
C GLY A 489 -23.80 8.61 4.71
N LEU A 490 -22.71 7.87 4.53
CA LEU A 490 -22.75 6.44 4.86
C LEU A 490 -23.07 6.34 6.37
N ASN A 491 -24.12 5.60 6.72
CA ASN A 491 -24.67 5.42 8.08
C ASN A 491 -24.64 3.94 8.44
#